data_AF-A0A6J4N178-F1
#
_entry.id   AF-A0A6J4N178-F1
#
_cell.length_a   1.000
_cell.length_b   1.000
_cell.length_c   1.000
_cell.angle_alpha   90.00
_cell.angle_beta   90.00
_cell.angle_gamma   90.00
#
_symmetry.space_group_name_H-M   'P 1'
#
loop_
_entity.id
_entity.type
_entity.pdbx_description
1 polymer ?
#
loop_
_entity_poly.entity_id
_entity_poly.type
_entity_poly.pdbx_seq_one_letter_code
_entity_poly.pdbx_strand_id
1 'polypeptide(L)'
;MRVRVSHPARRIYREGSLAQPFAEGIRSIVRGLQEEDRSHNHLNRAAFAIDQMGRLLHGVGYVRDREIADCLTAAVGELAGSHELPEENRRARVTEAIRHLDAALAHAGDGVTP
;
A
#
# COMPACT_ATOMS: atom_id res chain seq x y z
N MET A 1 -0.85 -36.41 -19.27
CA MET A 1 -0.07 -36.14 -18.04
C MET A 1 0.13 -34.63 -17.93
N ARG A 2 -0.66 -33.92 -17.10
CA ARG A 2 -0.59 -32.45 -16.98
C ARG A 2 0.43 -32.10 -15.90
N VAL A 3 1.57 -31.57 -16.30
CA VAL A 3 2.61 -31.05 -15.41
C VAL A 3 2.07 -29.78 -14.76
N ARG A 4 1.78 -29.82 -13.45
CA ARG A 4 1.49 -28.61 -12.67
C ARG A 4 2.79 -27.82 -12.57
N VAL A 5 2.86 -26.71 -13.31
CA VAL A 5 3.90 -25.71 -13.14
C VAL A 5 3.63 -25.03 -11.80
N SER A 6 4.29 -25.50 -10.75
CA SER A 6 4.32 -24.79 -9.47
C SER A 6 5.01 -23.45 -9.71
N HIS A 7 4.20 -22.38 -9.80
CA HIS A 7 4.73 -21.02 -9.86
C HIS A 7 5.65 -20.79 -8.65
N PRO A 8 6.91 -20.36 -8.85
CA PRO A 8 7.87 -20.16 -7.77
C PRO A 8 7.39 -19.12 -6.75
N ALA A 9 6.48 -18.23 -7.16
CA ALA A 9 5.79 -17.26 -6.33
C ALA A 9 4.76 -17.87 -5.35
N ARG A 10 4.67 -19.19 -5.19
CA ARG A 10 3.87 -19.79 -4.10
C ARG A 10 4.72 -20.44 -3.00
N ARG A 11 6.03 -20.61 -3.22
CA ARG A 11 6.91 -21.33 -2.30
C ARG A 11 7.62 -20.43 -1.28
N ILE A 12 7.79 -19.14 -1.61
CA ILE A 12 8.38 -18.12 -0.72
C ILE A 12 7.37 -17.68 0.37
N TYR A 13 6.10 -18.05 0.23
CA TYR A 13 4.96 -17.48 0.97
C TYR A 13 4.45 -18.38 2.09
N ARG A 14 5.16 -19.48 2.42
CA ARG A 14 4.61 -20.55 3.26
C ARG A 14 5.01 -20.51 4.73
N GLU A 15 6.05 -19.76 5.11
CA GLU A 15 6.61 -19.82 6.48
C GLU A 15 7.04 -18.47 7.07
N GLY A 16 6.91 -17.35 6.34
CA GLY A 16 7.16 -16.00 6.84
C GLY A 16 5.90 -15.15 6.71
N SER A 17 5.49 -14.50 7.80
CA SER A 17 4.34 -13.59 7.82
C SER A 17 4.47 -12.53 6.71
N LEU A 18 3.54 -12.55 5.75
CA LEU A 18 3.48 -11.55 4.67
C LEU A 18 3.23 -10.12 5.20
N ALA A 19 2.96 -9.99 6.50
CA ALA A 19 2.87 -8.72 7.22
C ALA A 19 4.15 -7.92 7.19
N GLN A 20 5.31 -8.57 7.29
CA GLN A 20 6.57 -7.86 7.43
C GLN A 20 7.01 -7.19 6.11
N PRO A 21 7.04 -7.89 4.96
CA PRO A 21 7.33 -7.26 3.67
C PRO A 21 6.29 -6.20 3.27
N PHE A 22 5.01 -6.43 3.60
CA PHE A 22 3.95 -5.45 3.36
C PHE A 22 4.15 -4.17 4.16
N ALA A 23 4.40 -4.30 5.48
CA ALA A 23 4.62 -3.17 6.35
C ALA A 23 5.88 -2.38 5.96
N GLU A 24 6.96 -3.06 5.56
CA GLU A 24 8.16 -2.42 5.02
C GLU A 24 7.86 -1.67 3.71
N GLY A 25 7.03 -2.24 2.83
CA GLY A 25 6.56 -1.61 1.61
C GLY A 25 5.82 -0.29 1.87
N ILE A 26 4.82 -0.30 2.77
CA ILE A 26 4.10 0.94 3.12
C ILE A 26 5.03 1.97 3.74
N ARG A 27 5.90 1.59 4.69
CA ARG A 27 6.83 2.52 5.34
C ARG A 27 7.78 3.18 4.34
N SER A 28 8.24 2.42 3.33
CA SER A 28 9.06 2.95 2.26
C SER A 28 8.33 4.04 1.46
N ILE A 29 7.05 3.82 1.14
CA ILE A 29 6.21 4.79 0.42
C ILE A 29 5.94 6.02 1.29
N VAL A 30 5.59 5.85 2.57
CA VAL A 30 5.39 6.96 3.51
C VAL A 30 6.64 7.82 3.60
N ARG A 31 7.81 7.19 3.78
CA ARG A 31 9.10 7.89 3.80
C ARG A 31 9.33 8.66 2.49
N GLY A 32 9.07 8.04 1.34
CA GLY A 32 9.17 8.71 0.04
C GLY A 32 8.25 9.92 -0.09
N LEU A 33 7.02 9.84 0.42
CA LEU A 33 6.07 10.97 0.44
C LEU A 33 6.48 12.10 1.41
N GLN A 34 7.30 11.80 2.41
CA GLN A 34 7.83 12.75 3.39
C GLN A 34 9.14 13.42 2.95
N GLU A 35 10.02 12.68 2.27
CA GLU A 35 11.39 13.11 1.93
C GLU A 35 11.48 13.92 0.63
N GLU A 36 10.59 13.71 -0.35
CA GLU A 36 10.79 14.21 -1.71
C GLU A 36 9.97 15.45 -2.10
N ASP A 37 10.51 16.14 -3.11
CA ASP A 37 9.80 17.08 -3.97
C ASP A 37 8.44 16.47 -4.38
N ARG A 38 7.34 17.10 -3.97
CA ARG A 38 5.95 16.66 -4.20
C ARG A 38 5.53 16.89 -5.66
N SER A 39 6.46 16.61 -6.55
CA SER A 39 6.29 16.64 -7.99
C SER A 39 5.21 15.62 -8.37
N HIS A 40 4.48 15.98 -9.41
CA HIS A 40 3.38 15.17 -9.91
C HIS A 40 3.79 13.72 -10.24
N ASN A 41 4.99 13.54 -10.81
CA ASN A 41 5.52 12.22 -11.15
C ASN A 41 5.76 11.33 -9.92
N HIS A 42 6.19 11.92 -8.79
CA HIS A 42 6.42 11.16 -7.56
C HIS A 42 5.12 10.68 -6.93
N LEU A 43 4.12 11.56 -6.87
CA LEU A 43 2.80 11.23 -6.34
C LEU A 43 2.10 10.14 -7.17
N ASN A 44 2.22 10.18 -8.50
CA ASN A 44 1.72 9.10 -9.37
C ASN A 44 2.44 7.77 -9.14
N ARG A 45 3.77 7.79 -8.96
CA ARG A 45 4.54 6.58 -8.66
C ARG A 45 4.12 5.97 -7.32
N ALA A 46 3.91 6.81 -6.31
CA ALA A 46 3.40 6.37 -5.01
C ALA A 46 2.00 5.76 -5.14
N ALA A 47 1.07 6.42 -5.85
CA ALA A 47 -0.27 5.90 -6.08
C ALA A 47 -0.25 4.54 -6.81
N PHE A 48 0.59 4.38 -7.83
CA PHE A 48 0.76 3.12 -8.55
C PHE A 48 1.34 2.01 -7.67
N ALA A 49 2.32 2.32 -6.83
CA ALA A 49 2.90 1.36 -5.89
C ALA A 49 1.84 0.90 -4.85
N ILE A 50 1.00 1.81 -4.37
CA ILE A 50 -0.10 1.50 -3.45
C ILE A 50 -1.14 0.58 -4.10
N ASP A 51 -1.58 0.87 -5.34
CA ASP A 51 -2.53 0.00 -6.06
C ASP A 51 -1.97 -1.41 -6.26
N GLN A 52 -0.70 -1.53 -6.65
CA GLN A 52 -0.05 -2.84 -6.79
C GLN A 52 0.02 -3.60 -5.46
N MET A 53 0.33 -2.94 -4.35
CA MET A 53 0.31 -3.57 -3.04
C MET A 53 -1.08 -4.04 -2.63
N GLY A 54 -2.13 -3.22 -2.87
CA GLY A 54 -3.52 -3.61 -2.59
C GLY A 54 -3.95 -4.85 -3.35
N ARG A 55 -3.57 -4.97 -4.63
CA ARG A 55 -3.81 -6.18 -5.43
C ARG A 55 -3.05 -7.40 -4.93
N LEU A 56 -1.84 -7.22 -4.39
CA LEU A 56 -1.07 -8.31 -3.79
C LEU A 56 -1.65 -8.75 -2.45
N LEU A 57 -2.33 -7.86 -1.72
CA LEU A 57 -3.02 -8.17 -0.48
C LEU A 57 -4.26 -9.02 -0.69
N HIS A 58 -5.03 -8.71 -1.73
CA HIS A 58 -6.18 -9.48 -2.14
C HIS A 58 -5.79 -10.93 -2.46
N GLY A 59 -6.10 -11.83 -1.52
CA GLY A 59 -5.77 -13.25 -1.60
C GLY A 59 -4.71 -13.74 -0.62
N VAL A 60 -4.18 -12.87 0.25
CA VAL A 60 -3.21 -13.23 1.31
C VAL A 60 -3.87 -13.60 2.64
N GLY A 61 -5.16 -13.27 2.82
CA GLY A 61 -5.95 -13.75 3.97
C GLY A 61 -5.72 -12.99 5.28
N TYR A 62 -5.54 -11.67 5.23
CA TYR A 62 -5.60 -10.84 6.44
C TYR A 62 -7.03 -10.79 7.00
N VAL A 63 -7.17 -10.86 8.33
CA VAL A 63 -8.47 -10.68 9.03
C VAL A 63 -9.12 -9.36 8.63
N ARG A 64 -8.29 -8.32 8.45
CA ARG A 64 -8.71 -6.95 8.15
C ARG A 64 -8.38 -6.54 6.71
N ASP A 65 -8.38 -7.50 5.77
CA ASP A 65 -8.07 -7.25 4.34
C ASP A 65 -8.94 -6.11 3.79
N ARG A 66 -10.21 -6.05 4.18
CA ARG A 66 -11.13 -4.99 3.77
C ARG A 66 -10.72 -3.62 4.32
N GLU A 67 -10.43 -3.50 5.62
CA GLU A 67 -10.03 -2.21 6.19
C GLU A 67 -8.67 -1.75 5.66
N ILE A 68 -7.75 -2.67 5.42
CA ILE A 68 -6.49 -2.37 4.74
C ILE A 68 -6.78 -1.87 3.32
N ALA A 69 -7.58 -2.58 2.54
CA ALA A 69 -7.93 -2.18 1.16
C ALA A 69 -8.67 -0.83 1.10
N ASP A 70 -9.57 -0.55 2.04
CA ASP A 70 -10.28 0.72 2.16
C ASP A 70 -9.28 1.87 2.43
N CYS A 71 -8.31 1.65 3.32
CA CYS A 71 -7.24 2.61 3.58
C CYS A 71 -6.35 2.86 2.36
N LEU A 72 -5.92 1.81 1.64
CA LEU A 72 -5.12 1.95 0.43
C LEU A 72 -5.89 2.68 -0.68
N THR A 73 -7.17 2.37 -0.85
CA THR A 73 -8.05 3.05 -1.83
C THR A 73 -8.19 4.53 -1.50
N ALA A 74 -8.39 4.88 -0.23
CA ALA A 74 -8.44 6.26 0.21
C ALA A 74 -7.12 7.00 -0.06
N ALA A 75 -5.97 6.39 0.27
CA ALA A 75 -4.65 6.97 0.00
C ALA A 75 -4.42 7.24 -1.50
N VAL A 76 -4.79 6.30 -2.38
CA VAL A 76 -4.72 6.50 -3.84
C VAL A 76 -5.63 7.64 -4.28
N GLY A 77 -6.85 7.74 -3.74
CA GLY A 77 -7.78 8.83 -4.03
C GLY A 77 -7.23 10.21 -3.66
N GLU A 78 -6.62 10.33 -2.48
CA GLU A 78 -5.97 11.57 -2.04
C GLU A 78 -4.81 11.97 -2.96
N LEU A 79 -3.96 11.01 -3.35
CA LEU A 79 -2.84 11.26 -4.26
C LEU A 79 -3.30 11.62 -5.68
N ALA A 80 -4.30 10.92 -6.22
CA ALA A 80 -4.86 11.22 -7.54
C ALA A 80 -5.55 12.61 -7.57
N GLY A 81 -6.25 12.97 -6.49
CA GLY A 81 -6.90 14.27 -6.33
C GLY A 81 -5.92 15.45 -6.15
N SER A 82 -4.62 15.18 -5.97
CA SER A 82 -3.60 16.22 -5.80
C SER A 82 -3.13 16.85 -7.12
N HIS A 83 -3.44 16.24 -8.27
CA HIS A 83 -2.89 16.62 -9.59
C HIS A 83 -3.12 18.09 -9.97
N GLU A 84 -4.28 18.66 -9.64
CA GLU A 84 -4.69 20.00 -10.12
C GLU A 84 -4.66 21.07 -9.01
N LEU A 85 -4.20 20.71 -7.81
CA LEU A 85 -4.32 21.59 -6.65
C LEU A 85 -3.14 22.57 -6.52
N PRO A 86 -3.37 23.75 -5.93
CA PRO A 86 -2.29 24.59 -5.40
C PRO A 86 -1.38 23.80 -4.46
N GLU A 87 -0.11 24.21 -4.34
CA GLU A 87 0.90 23.45 -3.59
C GLU A 87 0.46 23.17 -2.14
N GLU A 88 -0.08 24.15 -1.43
CA GLU A 88 -0.55 24.01 -0.05
C GLU A 88 -1.66 22.95 0.10
N ASN A 89 -2.60 22.92 -0.84
CA ASN A 89 -3.66 21.92 -0.89
C ASN A 89 -3.11 20.54 -1.27
N ARG A 90 -2.06 20.46 -2.10
CA ARG A 90 -1.34 19.20 -2.36
C ARG A 90 -0.69 18.66 -1.10
N ARG A 91 -0.09 19.52 -0.26
CA ARG A 91 0.50 19.09 1.02
C ARG A 91 -0.55 18.47 1.93
N ALA A 92 -1.70 19.11 2.07
CA ALA A 92 -2.80 18.59 2.89
C ALA A 92 -3.27 17.22 2.39
N ARG A 93 -3.45 17.04 1.08
CA ARG A 93 -3.80 15.76 0.45
C ARG A 93 -2.74 14.67 0.69
N VAL A 94 -1.45 15.01 0.56
CA VAL A 94 -0.36 14.06 0.85
C VAL A 94 -0.34 13.67 2.33
N THR A 95 -0.59 14.62 3.24
CA THR A 95 -0.72 14.33 4.67
C THR A 95 -1.89 13.38 4.96
N GLU A 96 -3.05 13.58 4.34
CA GLU A 96 -4.18 12.66 4.46
C GLU A 96 -3.86 11.28 3.86
N ALA A 97 -3.20 11.22 2.71
CA ALA A 97 -2.74 9.95 2.12
C ALA A 97 -1.82 9.18 3.08
N ILE A 98 -0.87 9.86 3.72
CA ILE A 98 0.00 9.25 4.75
C ILE A 98 -0.83 8.74 5.93
N ARG A 99 -1.80 9.52 6.42
CA ARG A 99 -2.67 9.10 7.54
C ARG A 99 -3.44 7.81 7.20
N HIS A 100 -3.90 7.66 5.97
CA HIS A 100 -4.54 6.42 5.51
C HIS A 100 -3.56 5.24 5.45
N LEU A 101 -2.32 5.47 4.98
CA LEU A 101 -1.28 4.44 4.95
C LEU A 101 -0.86 3.99 6.36
N ASP A 102 -0.78 4.91 7.33
CA ASP A 102 -0.50 4.59 8.72
C ASP A 102 -1.64 3.78 9.37
N ALA A 103 -2.90 4.08 9.03
CA ALA A 103 -4.05 3.26 9.44
C ALA A 103 -4.00 1.85 8.85
N ALA A 104 -3.62 1.71 7.57
CA ALA A 104 -3.40 0.40 6.94
C ALA A 104 -2.30 -0.40 7.66
N LEU A 105 -1.21 0.25 8.07
CA LEU A 105 -0.15 -0.37 8.87
C LEU A 105 -0.63 -0.83 10.24
N ALA A 106 -1.45 -0.02 10.93
CA ALA A 106 -2.03 -0.39 12.21
C ALA A 106 -2.91 -1.65 12.06
N HIS A 107 -3.77 -1.71 11.04
CA HIS A 107 -4.60 -2.88 10.74
C HIS A 107 -3.78 -4.13 10.40
N ALA A 108 -2.65 -3.97 9.69
CA ALA A 108 -1.74 -5.09 9.42
C ALA A 108 -0.96 -5.55 10.67
N GLY A 109 -0.67 -4.63 11.60
CA GLY A 109 -0.03 -4.89 12.89
C GLY A 109 -0.95 -5.57 13.91
N ASP A 110 -2.26 -5.31 13.84
CA ASP A 110 -3.30 -5.96 14.65
C ASP A 110 -3.44 -7.47 14.35
N GLY A 111 -2.79 -7.97 13.30
CA GLY A 111 -2.51 -9.39 13.10
C GLY A 111 -2.88 -9.94 11.72
N VAL A 112 -2.08 -10.91 11.27
CA VAL A 112 -2.50 -11.97 10.34
C VAL A 112 -2.94 -13.12 11.23
N THR A 113 -4.23 -13.38 11.35
CA THR A 113 -4.70 -14.66 11.90
C THR A 113 -5.79 -15.24 10.99
N PRO A 114 -5.80 -16.57 10.79
CA PRO A 114 -6.85 -17.25 10.02
C PRO A 114 -8.20 -17.27 10.73
#